data_AF-A0A7X1GMT5-F1
#
_entry.id   AF-A0A7X1GMT5-F1
#
_cell.length_a   1.000
_cell.length_b   1.000
_cell.length_c   1.000
_cell.angle_alpha   90.00
_cell.angle_beta   90.00
_cell.angle_gamma   90.00
#
_symmetry.space_group_name_H-M   'P 1'
#
loop_
_entity.id
_entity.type
_entity.pdbx_description
1 polymer ?
#
loop_
_entity_poly.entity_id
_entity_poly.type
_entity_poly.pdbx_seq_one_letter_code
_entity_poly.pdbx_strand_id
1 'polypeptide(L)'
;MPEKIMDFVRLYMEKKVSLSALRRKEEYDIPLPAIREGILNAICHRDYSIGGSDNKLDIFLDRIEITSPGTLPIGITIRDLGEGISEVRNRLIVTILREAGYIEQLGTGIMRIKEACKKMALPEPKFEETSNFFKATIFRTQFTLFFPPLFAPHAL
;
A
#
# COMPACT_ATOMS: atom_id res chain seq x y z
N MET A 1 12.71 1.57 -10.94
CA MET A 1 11.50 1.12 -11.65
C MET A 1 10.63 0.38 -10.62
N PRO A 2 9.33 0.70 -10.49
CA PRO A 2 8.44 0.20 -9.42
C PRO A 2 8.43 -1.32 -9.24
N GLU A 3 8.76 -2.06 -10.29
CA GLU A 3 8.90 -3.52 -10.32
C GLU A 3 9.91 -4.01 -9.29
N LYS A 4 11.09 -3.40 -9.22
CA LYS A 4 12.14 -3.79 -8.27
C LYS A 4 11.71 -3.60 -6.82
N ILE A 5 10.93 -2.56 -6.55
CA ILE A 5 10.38 -2.31 -5.20
C ILE A 5 9.30 -3.34 -4.89
N MET A 6 8.45 -3.67 -5.87
CA MET A 6 7.44 -4.72 -5.72
C MET A 6 8.05 -6.11 -5.55
N ASP A 7 9.16 -6.40 -6.23
CA ASP A 7 9.94 -7.62 -6.04
C ASP A 7 10.47 -7.69 -4.61
N PHE A 8 11.06 -6.60 -4.12
CA PHE A 8 11.51 -6.50 -2.73
C PHE A 8 10.36 -6.70 -1.74
N VAL A 9 9.22 -6.03 -1.91
CA VAL A 9 8.03 -6.22 -1.07
C VAL A 9 7.62 -7.69 -1.03
N ARG A 10 7.55 -8.36 -2.17
CA ARG A 10 7.14 -9.76 -2.27
C ARG A 10 8.02 -10.73 -1.47
N LEU A 11 9.28 -10.39 -1.20
CA LEU A 11 10.19 -11.21 -0.38
C LEU A 11 9.80 -11.22 1.11
N TYR A 12 9.09 -10.20 1.58
CA TYR A 12 8.71 -10.04 2.98
C TYR A 12 7.22 -10.34 3.26
N MET A 13 6.44 -10.62 2.22
CA MET A 13 5.01 -10.93 2.36
C MET A 13 4.80 -12.41 2.57
N GLU A 14 3.92 -12.76 3.51
CA GLU A 14 3.52 -14.14 3.71
C GLU A 14 2.60 -14.61 2.57
N LYS A 15 2.84 -15.83 2.09
CA LYS A 15 2.04 -16.46 1.03
C LYS A 15 1.19 -17.57 1.62
N LYS A 16 -0.13 -17.42 1.54
CA LYS A 16 -1.04 -18.56 1.74
C LYS A 16 -1.22 -19.26 0.39
N VAL A 17 -0.89 -20.55 0.36
CA VAL A 17 -1.21 -21.40 -0.79
C VAL A 17 -2.56 -22.04 -0.51
N SER A 18 -3.61 -21.58 -1.21
CA SER A 18 -4.88 -22.29 -1.21
C SER A 18 -4.90 -23.30 -2.35
N LEU A 19 -5.10 -24.57 -1.99
CA LEU A 19 -5.36 -25.66 -2.94
C LEU A 19 -6.86 -25.68 -3.22
N SER A 20 -7.30 -24.94 -4.23
CA SER A 20 -8.59 -25.23 -4.87
C SER A 20 -8.37 -26.41 -5.82
N ALA A 21 -9.32 -27.35 -5.92
CA ALA A 21 -9.17 -28.69 -6.51
C ALA A 21 -8.60 -28.77 -7.95
N LEU A 22 -8.42 -27.64 -8.65
CA LEU A 22 -7.79 -27.58 -9.98
C LEU A 22 -6.66 -26.53 -10.14
N ARG A 23 -6.45 -25.59 -9.20
CA ARG A 23 -5.44 -24.52 -9.35
C ARG A 23 -4.87 -24.07 -8.01
N ARG A 24 -3.54 -23.97 -7.96
CA ARG A 24 -2.79 -23.28 -6.91
C ARG A 24 -3.05 -21.78 -7.03
N LYS A 25 -3.63 -21.16 -6.00
CA LYS A 25 -3.74 -19.70 -5.91
C LYS A 25 -2.81 -19.23 -4.78
N GLU A 26 -1.82 -18.42 -5.15
CA GLU A 26 -1.00 -17.72 -4.16
C GLU A 26 -1.76 -16.48 -3.72
N GLU A 27 -2.16 -16.44 -2.46
CA GLU A 27 -2.78 -15.26 -1.84
C GLU A 27 -1.77 -14.64 -0.88
N TYR A 28 -1.39 -13.40 -1.14
CA TYR A 28 -0.56 -12.61 -0.24
C TYR A 28 -1.41 -12.12 0.95
N ASP A 29 -0.77 -11.91 2.09
CA ASP A 29 -1.34 -11.30 3.30
C ASP A 29 -1.72 -9.82 3.15
N ILE A 30 -1.24 -9.17 2.09
CA ILE A 30 -1.47 -7.75 1.80
C ILE A 30 -1.92 -7.53 0.34
N PRO A 31 -2.76 -6.51 0.07
CA PRO A 31 -3.16 -6.17 -1.29
C PRO A 31 -2.00 -5.56 -2.07
N LEU A 32 -1.31 -6.37 -2.87
CA LEU A 32 -0.25 -5.90 -3.78
C LEU A 32 -0.67 -4.71 -4.68
N PRO A 33 -1.92 -4.63 -5.18
CA PRO A 33 -2.37 -3.45 -5.92
C PRO A 33 -2.32 -2.17 -5.08
N ALA A 34 -2.69 -2.23 -3.80
CA ALA A 34 -2.62 -1.08 -2.90
C ALA A 34 -1.18 -0.64 -2.64
N ILE A 35 -0.25 -1.59 -2.46
CA ILE A 35 1.17 -1.30 -2.27
C ILE A 35 1.76 -0.64 -3.52
N ARG A 36 1.48 -1.19 -4.71
CA ARG A 36 1.94 -0.61 -5.97
C ARG A 36 1.44 0.83 -6.13
N GLU A 37 0.15 1.06 -5.90
CA GLU A 37 -0.46 2.38 -6.02
C GLU A 37 0.12 3.36 -4.98
N GLY A 38 0.33 2.92 -3.74
CA GLY A 38 0.95 3.72 -2.69
C GLY A 38 2.38 4.15 -3.04
N ILE A 39 3.19 3.24 -3.61
CA ILE A 39 4.55 3.55 -4.08
C ILE A 39 4.50 4.55 -5.23
N LEU A 40 3.60 4.37 -6.20
CA LEU A 40 3.44 5.29 -7.32
C LEU A 40 3.00 6.68 -6.85
N ASN A 41 2.06 6.75 -5.90
CA ASN A 41 1.63 8.02 -5.29
C ASN A 41 2.79 8.70 -4.56
N ALA A 42 3.60 7.94 -3.81
CA ALA A 42 4.78 8.48 -3.13
C ALA A 42 5.81 9.04 -4.12
N ILE A 43 5.99 8.44 -5.31
CA ILE A 43 6.87 8.98 -6.35
C ILE A 43 6.24 10.21 -7.01
N CYS A 44 4.97 10.13 -7.38
CA CYS A 44 4.25 11.16 -8.13
C CYS A 44 4.07 12.45 -7.32
N HIS A 45 3.73 12.33 -6.04
CA HIS A 45 3.34 13.45 -5.19
C HIS A 45 4.44 13.90 -4.21
N ARG A 46 5.63 13.27 -4.24
CA ARG A 46 6.78 13.73 -3.45
C ARG A 46 7.07 15.19 -3.75
N ASP A 47 7.31 15.96 -2.70
CA ASP A 47 7.89 17.29 -2.83
C ASP A 47 9.40 17.16 -3.10
N TYR A 48 9.78 17.40 -4.35
CA TYR A 48 11.16 17.29 -4.80
C TYR A 48 12.04 18.47 -4.39
N SER A 49 11.47 19.54 -3.84
CA SER A 49 12.24 20.66 -3.26
C SER A 49 12.83 20.31 -1.89
N ILE A 50 12.26 19.31 -1.19
CA ILE A 50 12.76 18.84 0.11
C ILE A 50 13.96 17.91 -0.11
N GLY A 51 15.16 18.46 0.11
CA GLY A 51 16.43 17.73 0.11
C GLY A 51 16.68 16.97 1.40
N GLY A 52 17.57 15.97 1.36
CA GLY A 52 18.00 15.19 2.53
C GLY A 52 16.95 14.23 3.11
N SER A 53 15.85 13.98 2.39
CA SER A 53 14.80 13.04 2.79
C SER A 53 14.29 12.26 1.59
N ASP A 54 14.25 10.93 1.68
CA ASP A 54 13.75 10.06 0.61
C ASP A 54 12.35 9.53 0.92
N ASN A 55 11.71 8.96 -0.11
CA ASN A 55 10.55 8.11 0.12
C ASN A 55 10.97 6.89 0.94
N LYS A 56 10.16 6.51 1.93
CA LYS A 56 10.40 5.39 2.83
C LYS A 56 9.32 4.33 2.69
N LEU A 57 9.73 3.08 2.79
CA LEU A 57 8.87 1.91 2.81
C LEU A 57 9.24 1.09 4.05
N ASP A 58 8.40 1.16 5.08
CA ASP A 58 8.60 0.46 6.34
C ASP A 58 7.68 -0.75 6.40
N ILE A 59 8.25 -1.94 6.61
CA ILE A 59 7.53 -3.22 6.61
C ILE A 59 7.48 -3.74 8.05
N PHE A 60 6.28 -3.78 8.64
CA PHE A 60 6.02 -4.29 10.00
C PHE A 60 5.29 -5.63 9.96
N LEU A 61 5.13 -6.30 11.09
CA LEU A 61 4.39 -7.57 11.13
C LEU A 61 2.90 -7.42 10.78
N ASP A 62 2.30 -6.27 11.06
CA ASP A 62 0.85 -6.02 10.94
C ASP A 62 0.48 -5.04 9.82
N ARG A 63 1.47 -4.36 9.23
CA ARG A 63 1.23 -3.32 8.22
C ARG A 63 2.45 -3.01 7.35
N ILE A 64 2.25 -2.21 6.31
CA ILE A 64 3.29 -1.52 5.55
C ILE A 64 2.98 -0.02 5.61
N GLU A 65 3.99 0.79 5.86
CA GLU A 65 3.92 2.25 5.81
C GLU A 65 4.72 2.77 4.61
N ILE A 66 4.10 3.64 3.82
CA ILE A 66 4.70 4.31 2.68
C ILE A 66 4.70 5.80 2.98
N THR A 67 5.89 6.38 3.15
CA THR A 67 6.06 7.78 3.55
C THR A 67 6.78 8.55 2.45
N SER A 68 6.25 9.71 2.05
CA SER A 68 6.88 10.61 1.08
C SER A 68 7.04 12.02 1.63
N PRO A 69 8.14 12.73 1.32
CA PRO A 69 8.28 14.16 1.63
C PRO A 69 7.18 15.00 1.01
N GLY A 70 6.72 16.01 1.73
CA GLY A 70 5.63 16.91 1.37
C GLY A 70 4.32 16.58 2.10
N THR A 71 3.43 17.56 2.12
CA THR A 71 2.08 17.48 2.71
C THR A 71 1.03 17.37 1.60
N LEU A 72 -0.24 17.48 1.93
CA LEU A 72 -1.33 17.68 1.00
C LEU A 72 -1.29 19.10 0.41
N PRO A 73 -1.81 19.30 -0.80
CA PRO A 73 -2.02 20.63 -1.36
C PRO A 73 -2.89 21.50 -0.46
N ILE A 74 -2.67 22.81 -0.48
CA ILE A 74 -3.44 23.77 0.30
C ILE A 74 -4.93 23.62 -0.04
N GLY A 75 -5.76 23.50 0.99
CA GLY A 75 -7.21 23.33 0.83
C GLY A 75 -7.70 21.89 0.68
N ILE A 76 -6.79 20.90 0.62
CA ILE A 76 -7.13 19.48 0.65
C ILE A 76 -6.85 18.92 2.04
N THR A 77 -7.82 18.23 2.61
CA THR A 77 -7.69 17.53 3.90
C THR A 77 -7.64 16.01 3.69
N ILE A 78 -7.24 15.29 4.74
CA ILE A 78 -7.28 13.81 4.74
C ILE A 78 -8.68 13.27 4.40
N ARG A 79 -9.75 14.00 4.74
CA ARG A 79 -11.13 13.58 4.48
C ARG A 79 -11.50 13.63 3.00
N ASP A 80 -10.84 14.49 2.23
CA ASP A 80 -11.09 14.67 0.80
C ASP A 80 -10.35 13.61 -0.04
N LEU A 81 -9.49 12.80 0.59
CA LEU A 81 -8.72 11.76 -0.08
C LEU A 81 -9.62 10.62 -0.56
N GLY A 82 -9.69 10.47 -1.88
CA GLY A 82 -10.51 9.48 -2.56
C GLY A 82 -11.73 10.05 -3.29
N GLU A 83 -11.99 11.35 -3.16
CA GLU A 83 -13.10 12.05 -3.84
C GLU A 83 -12.78 12.46 -5.28
N GLY A 84 -11.72 11.90 -5.88
CA GLY A 84 -11.29 12.19 -7.25
C GLY A 84 -10.43 13.44 -7.43
N ILE A 85 -10.13 14.18 -6.35
CA ILE A 85 -9.26 15.36 -6.40
C ILE A 85 -7.80 14.92 -6.45
N SER A 86 -7.02 15.47 -7.39
CA SER A 86 -5.58 15.24 -7.49
C SER A 86 -4.87 16.45 -8.07
N GLU A 87 -3.99 17.04 -7.27
CA GLU A 87 -3.11 18.12 -7.71
C GLU A 87 -1.74 17.58 -8.09
N VAL A 88 -1.26 18.02 -9.24
CA VAL A 88 0.03 17.60 -9.78
C VAL A 88 1.10 18.61 -9.38
N ARG A 89 2.08 18.16 -8.59
CA ARG A 89 3.26 18.98 -8.25
C ARG A 89 4.26 19.07 -9.39
N ASN A 90 4.55 17.94 -10.01
CA ASN A 90 5.55 17.84 -11.06
C ASN A 90 4.95 17.16 -12.31
N ARG A 91 4.61 17.99 -13.31
CA ARG A 91 4.00 17.52 -14.57
C ARG A 91 4.93 16.62 -15.36
N LEU A 92 6.24 16.80 -15.28
CA LEU A 92 7.21 15.97 -15.99
C LEU A 92 7.19 14.54 -15.43
N ILE A 93 7.18 14.39 -14.10
CA ILE A 93 7.10 13.07 -13.45
C ILE A 93 5.81 12.36 -13.83
N VAL A 94 4.67 13.05 -13.74
CA VAL A 94 3.38 12.48 -14.17
C VAL A 94 3.42 12.04 -15.62
N THR A 95 3.95 12.87 -16.51
CA THR A 95 4.05 12.55 -17.93
C THR A 95 4.89 11.29 -18.15
N ILE A 96 6.07 11.20 -17.54
CA ILE A 96 6.94 10.02 -17.63
C ILE A 96 6.23 8.77 -17.11
N LEU A 97 5.55 8.87 -15.96
CA LEU A 97 4.83 7.73 -15.38
C LEU A 97 3.62 7.30 -16.23
N ARG A 98 2.92 8.24 -16.89
CA ARG A 98 1.84 7.91 -17.83
C ARG A 98 2.36 7.23 -19.09
N GLU A 99 3.39 7.81 -19.73
CA GLU A 99 3.99 7.25 -20.95
C GLU A 99 4.61 5.86 -20.70
N ALA A 100 5.15 5.64 -19.50
CA ALA A 100 5.65 4.33 -19.09
C ALA A 100 4.55 3.33 -18.67
N GLY A 101 3.27 3.71 -18.73
CA GLY A 101 2.13 2.84 -18.41
C GLY A 101 1.94 2.58 -16.90
N TYR A 102 2.50 3.41 -16.03
CA TYR A 102 2.35 3.27 -14.58
C TYR A 102 1.10 3.95 -14.03
N ILE A 103 0.69 5.06 -14.63
CA ILE A 103 -0.47 5.84 -14.21
C ILE A 103 -1.41 5.99 -15.40
N GLU A 104 -2.67 5.64 -15.22
CA GLU A 104 -3.69 5.76 -16.27
C GLU A 104 -4.55 7.02 -16.06
N GLN A 105 -5.00 7.23 -14.82
CA GLN A 105 -5.91 8.30 -14.42
C GLN A 105 -5.48 8.89 -13.08
N LEU A 106 -5.43 10.22 -13.01
CA LEU A 106 -5.18 10.94 -11.76
C LEU A 106 -6.44 10.99 -10.89
N GLY A 107 -6.28 11.08 -9.57
CA GLY A 107 -7.40 11.17 -8.62
C GLY A 107 -8.03 9.84 -8.21
N THR A 108 -7.75 8.75 -8.91
CA THR A 108 -8.30 7.42 -8.57
C THR A 108 -7.44 6.60 -7.61
N GLY A 109 -6.18 6.98 -7.39
CA GLY A 109 -5.22 6.13 -6.69
C GLY A 109 -5.61 5.79 -5.25
N ILE A 110 -6.04 6.79 -4.47
CA ILE A 110 -6.50 6.55 -3.10
C ILE A 110 -7.74 5.63 -3.07
N MET A 111 -8.69 5.84 -3.98
CA MET A 111 -9.88 4.99 -4.10
C MET A 111 -9.48 3.54 -4.39
N ARG A 112 -8.57 3.32 -5.35
CA ARG A 112 -8.04 1.98 -5.68
C ARG A 112 -7.36 1.30 -4.49
N ILE A 113 -6.63 2.05 -3.68
CA ILE A 113 -6.02 1.55 -2.44
C ILE A 113 -7.11 1.09 -1.45
N LYS A 114 -8.12 1.94 -1.18
CA LYS A 114 -9.25 1.60 -0.29
C LYS A 114 -10.01 0.37 -0.79
N GLU A 115 -10.32 0.30 -2.08
CA GLU A 115 -11.01 -0.84 -2.70
C GLU A 115 -10.22 -2.14 -2.62
N ALA A 116 -8.91 -2.08 -2.82
CA ALA A 116 -8.05 -3.25 -2.75
C ALA A 116 -8.00 -3.83 -1.32
N CYS A 117 -7.90 -2.97 -0.29
CA CYS A 117 -8.01 -3.39 1.11
C CYS A 117 -9.38 -4.01 1.40
N LYS A 118 -10.46 -3.35 0.96
CA LYS A 118 -11.84 -3.82 1.15
C LYS A 118 -12.09 -5.20 0.52
N LYS A 119 -11.56 -5.44 -0.69
CA LYS A 119 -11.67 -6.73 -1.39
C LYS A 119 -11.04 -7.90 -0.61
N MET A 120 -10.05 -7.62 0.25
CA MET A 120 -9.42 -8.59 1.13
C MET A 120 -10.01 -8.61 2.55
N ALA A 121 -11.10 -7.88 2.79
CA ALA A 121 -11.70 -7.70 4.11
C ALA A 121 -10.71 -7.20 5.18
N LEU A 122 -9.76 -6.36 4.76
CA LEU A 122 -8.79 -5.72 5.64
C LEU A 122 -9.34 -4.41 6.22
N PRO A 123 -8.78 -3.93 7.35
CA PRO A 123 -9.04 -2.58 7.82
C PRO A 123 -8.79 -1.52 6.75
N GLU A 124 -9.52 -0.42 6.81
CA GLU A 124 -9.29 0.69 5.90
C GLU A 124 -7.85 1.22 6.03
N PRO A 125 -7.21 1.58 4.90
CA PRO A 125 -5.88 2.18 4.94
C PRO A 125 -5.93 3.53 5.66
N LYS A 126 -4.90 3.81 6.47
CA LYS A 126 -4.79 5.09 7.17
C LYS A 126 -3.91 6.04 6.39
N PHE A 127 -4.35 7.29 6.26
CA PHE A 127 -3.56 8.37 5.67
C PHE A 127 -3.34 9.46 6.72
N GLU A 128 -2.11 9.93 6.83
CA GLU A 128 -1.73 10.93 7.82
C GLU A 128 -0.66 11.88 7.27
N GLU A 129 -0.70 13.12 7.73
CA GLU A 129 0.39 14.08 7.58
C GLU A 129 1.17 14.13 8.89
N THR A 130 2.49 13.98 8.83
CA THR A 130 3.37 14.11 9.98
C THR A 130 4.47 15.10 9.68
N SER A 131 4.44 16.27 10.32
CA SER A 131 5.35 17.39 10.06
C SER A 131 5.32 17.81 8.58
N ASN A 132 6.28 17.33 7.79
CA ASN A 132 6.42 17.61 6.36
C ASN A 132 6.38 16.33 5.50
N PHE A 133 5.68 15.30 5.97
CA PHE A 133 5.56 14.03 5.28
C PHE A 133 4.11 13.61 5.17
N PHE A 134 3.78 12.98 4.06
CA PHE A 134 2.54 12.25 3.85
C PHE A 134 2.83 10.77 4.02
N LYS A 135 1.98 10.08 4.77
CA LYS A 135 2.12 8.65 5.04
C LYS A 135 0.82 7.91 4.74
N ALA A 136 0.96 6.80 4.02
CA ALA A 136 -0.10 5.82 3.80
C ALA A 136 0.26 4.52 4.52
N THR A 137 -0.65 4.03 5.35
CA THR A 137 -0.51 2.79 6.11
C THR A 137 -1.51 1.76 5.60
N ILE A 138 -0.99 0.62 5.14
CA ILE A 138 -1.77 -0.50 4.61
C ILE A 138 -1.60 -1.68 5.55
N PHE A 139 -2.70 -2.11 6.17
CA PHE A 139 -2.71 -3.24 7.10
C PHE A 139 -2.65 -4.57 6.36
N ARG A 140 -2.17 -5.63 7.03
CA ARG A 140 -2.14 -7.00 6.49
C ARG A 140 -2.97 -7.95 7.32
N THR A 141 -3.35 -9.09 6.74
CA THR A 141 -4.03 -10.15 7.46
C THR A 141 -3.09 -10.73 8.52
N GLN A 142 -3.52 -10.78 9.78
CA GLN A 142 -2.83 -11.61 10.77
C GLN A 142 -3.24 -13.06 10.54
N PHE A 143 -2.30 -13.90 10.11
CA PHE A 143 -2.55 -15.34 10.14
C PHE A 143 -2.52 -15.80 11.58
N THR A 144 -3.70 -16.04 12.15
CA THR A 144 -3.76 -16.83 13.37
C THR A 144 -3.31 -18.23 13.01
N LEU A 145 -2.10 -18.62 13.45
CA LEU A 145 -1.70 -20.03 13.46
C LEU A 145 -2.68 -20.73 14.38
N PHE A 146 -3.67 -21.42 13.81
CA PHE A 146 -4.51 -22.34 14.56
C PHE A 146 -3.61 -23.50 14.97
N PHE A 147 -3.04 -23.43 16.16
CA PHE A 147 -2.50 -24.62 16.83
C PHE A 147 -3.71 -25.38 17.35
N PRO A 148 -4.12 -26.52 16.75
CA PRO A 148 -5.03 -27.41 17.44
C PRO A 148 -4.39 -27.77 18.79
N PRO A 149 -5.14 -27.83 19.90
CA PRO A 149 -4.57 -28.21 21.18
C PRO A 149 -3.97 -29.62 21.04
N LEU A 150 -2.64 -29.70 20.98
CA LEU A 150 -1.93 -30.95 21.23
C LEU A 150 -2.12 -31.24 22.72
N PHE A 151 -2.72 -32.39 23.01
CA PHE A 151 -3.03 -32.93 24.33
C PHE A 151 -4.27 -32.34 25.01
N ALA A 152 -5.44 -32.92 24.69
CA ALA A 152 -6.41 -33.19 25.72
C ALA A 152 -5.88 -34.37 26.56
N PRO A 153 -5.57 -34.21 27.87
CA PRO A 153 -5.29 -35.35 28.71
C PRO A 153 -6.55 -36.21 28.77
N HIS A 154 -6.38 -37.49 28.43
CA HIS A 154 -7.46 -38.46 28.49
C HIS A 154 -7.98 -38.55 29.93
N ALA A 155 -9.30 -38.59 30.04
CA ALA A 155 -10.02 -38.81 31.28
C ALA A 155 -9.52 -40.04 32.05
N LEU A 156 -9.47 -39.91 33.37
CA LEU A 156 -9.59 -41.00 34.33
C LEU A 156 -10.63 -40.60 35.38
#